data_AF-A0A918MR59-F1
#
_entry.id   AF-A0A918MR59-F1
#
_cell.length_a   1.000
_cell.length_b   1.000
_cell.length_c   1.000
_cell.angle_alpha   90.00
_cell.angle_beta   90.00
_cell.angle_gamma   90.00
#
_symmetry.space_group_name_H-M   'P 1'
#
loop_
_entity.id
_entity.type
_entity.pdbx_description
1 polymer ?
#
loop_
_entity_poly.entity_id
_entity_poly.type
_entity_poly.pdbx_seq_one_letter_code
_entity_poly.pdbx_strand_id
1 'polypeptide(L)'
;MAANITDLLSRAYVDPGFFTLMGKTAPEDINWVDAETLRKLNVLNRERVYQENDFNLNDGRMSLVMSSVGMFGIHRLTASCENGTLAFLSETGVSEARTALTADMSGEQIASEFEFRILAQGYRTPPAKHLTQGYEEDFVFSSFSLDEITLSALSTAQTMDVRLVRENGLFLGSKFDLRDGRLSELISDCSGIVGQHPSILGGKPDNEESLSPVYAASYLLAVSEASPKSPVAQGDLTLEEEALARYLRYLEEWSLPNAEALTAMEAFYFPELYFYGKTLSREELMDEKRTFAERWPVRQYTAQPEGMEIRCLESGCLVAAFVNWEAFSPERNKSASGVAWYGLGFDARTGLIVLEDGKSQKR
;
A
#
# COMPACT_ATOMS: atom_id res chain seq x y z
N MET A 1 -15.23 31.92 -4.79
CA MET A 1 -15.99 30.85 -4.10
C MET A 1 -16.05 29.59 -4.94
N ALA A 2 -16.46 29.65 -6.21
CA ALA A 2 -16.46 28.50 -7.14
C ALA A 2 -15.07 27.84 -7.30
N ALA A 3 -13.99 28.62 -7.49
CA ALA A 3 -12.63 28.07 -7.60
C ALA A 3 -12.18 27.28 -6.35
N ASN A 4 -12.57 27.71 -5.15
CA ASN A 4 -12.24 26.99 -3.91
C ASN A 4 -13.04 25.69 -3.76
N ILE A 5 -14.25 25.63 -4.32
CA ILE A 5 -15.09 24.43 -4.29
C ILE A 5 -14.58 23.43 -5.35
N THR A 6 -14.22 23.87 -6.55
CA THR A 6 -13.62 23.01 -7.57
C THR A 6 -12.29 22.42 -7.11
N ASP A 7 -11.45 23.22 -6.46
CA ASP A 7 -10.18 22.77 -5.88
C ASP A 7 -10.39 21.80 -4.68
N LEU A 8 -11.42 22.02 -3.86
CA LEU A 8 -11.78 21.11 -2.76
C LEU A 8 -12.39 19.78 -3.28
N LEU A 9 -13.21 19.82 -4.33
CA LEU A 9 -13.85 18.65 -4.93
C LEU A 9 -12.89 17.86 -5.85
N SER A 10 -11.96 18.53 -6.52
CA SER A 10 -10.88 17.90 -7.28
C SER A 10 -9.92 17.15 -6.34
N ARG A 11 -9.59 17.73 -5.18
CA ARG A 11 -8.81 17.06 -4.12
C ARG A 11 -9.57 15.93 -3.41
N ALA A 12 -10.89 15.89 -3.58
CA ALA A 12 -11.75 14.80 -3.11
C ALA A 12 -12.10 13.78 -4.20
N TYR A 13 -11.48 13.88 -5.40
CA TYR A 13 -11.63 12.96 -6.53
C TYR A 13 -13.08 12.64 -6.93
N VAL A 14 -13.93 13.66 -6.97
CA VAL A 14 -15.32 13.50 -7.46
C VAL A 14 -15.33 13.30 -8.98
N ASP A 15 -16.11 12.32 -9.44
CA ASP A 15 -16.25 11.92 -10.86
C ASP A 15 -16.47 13.13 -11.81
N PRO A 16 -15.75 13.25 -12.94
CA PRO A 16 -15.89 14.37 -13.87
C PRO A 16 -17.31 14.54 -14.45
N GLY A 17 -18.07 13.44 -14.58
CA GLY A 17 -19.48 13.44 -14.97
C GLY A 17 -20.39 14.12 -13.96
N PHE A 18 -20.02 14.15 -12.68
CA PHE A 18 -20.71 14.91 -11.63
C PHE A 18 -20.70 16.42 -11.90
N PHE A 19 -19.61 16.97 -12.45
CA PHE A 19 -19.56 18.39 -12.83
C PHE A 19 -20.43 18.70 -14.05
N THR A 20 -20.56 17.73 -14.97
CA THR A 20 -21.48 17.84 -16.11
C THR A 20 -22.94 17.78 -15.65
N LEU A 21 -23.23 16.98 -14.62
CA LEU A 21 -24.55 16.91 -13.98
C LEU A 21 -24.85 18.21 -13.22
N MET A 22 -23.93 18.68 -12.36
CA MET A 22 -24.08 19.95 -11.63
C MET A 22 -24.23 21.16 -12.57
N GLY A 23 -23.54 21.18 -13.71
CA GLY A 23 -23.68 22.25 -14.70
C GLY A 23 -25.04 22.25 -15.42
N LYS A 24 -25.81 21.15 -15.34
CA LYS A 24 -27.15 21.00 -15.93
C LYS A 24 -28.27 21.09 -14.89
N THR A 25 -27.94 21.05 -13.60
CA THR A 25 -28.90 21.13 -12.48
C THR A 25 -28.97 22.58 -11.99
N ALA A 26 -30.17 23.14 -11.87
CA ALA A 26 -30.33 24.50 -11.38
C ALA A 26 -29.85 24.60 -9.91
N PRO A 27 -29.22 25.72 -9.49
CA PRO A 27 -28.70 25.86 -8.12
C PRO A 27 -29.73 25.56 -7.01
N GLU A 28 -30.98 25.89 -7.25
CA GLU A 28 -32.14 25.62 -6.38
C GLU A 28 -32.51 24.13 -6.26
N ASP A 29 -32.07 23.29 -7.20
CA ASP A 29 -32.29 21.84 -7.20
C ASP A 29 -31.11 21.06 -6.59
N ILE A 30 -30.02 21.75 -6.22
CA ILE A 30 -28.83 21.14 -5.60
C ILE A 30 -29.02 21.09 -4.08
N ASN A 31 -29.23 19.87 -3.56
CA ASN A 31 -29.30 19.63 -2.13
C ASN A 31 -27.89 19.31 -1.59
N TRP A 32 -27.32 20.23 -0.82
CA TRP A 32 -26.05 20.00 -0.13
C TRP A 32 -26.27 19.08 1.07
N VAL A 33 -25.54 17.97 1.10
CA VAL A 33 -25.49 17.06 2.24
C VAL A 33 -24.19 17.27 3.01
N ASP A 34 -24.24 17.09 4.32
CA ASP A 34 -23.07 17.24 5.17
C ASP A 34 -22.06 16.09 4.96
N ALA A 35 -20.82 16.30 5.43
CA ALA A 35 -19.74 15.34 5.27
C ALA A 35 -19.98 14.00 6.01
N GLU A 36 -20.84 13.95 7.02
CA GLU A 36 -21.24 12.71 7.69
C GLU A 36 -22.22 11.91 6.82
N THR A 37 -23.16 12.60 6.18
CA THR A 37 -24.10 12.02 5.21
C THR A 37 -23.35 11.50 3.96
N LEU A 38 -22.36 12.24 3.45
CA LEU A 38 -21.52 11.78 2.32
C LEU A 38 -20.69 10.52 2.66
N ARG A 39 -20.22 10.39 3.90
CA ARG A 39 -19.54 9.17 4.37
C ARG A 39 -20.51 8.00 4.51
N LYS A 40 -21.72 8.23 5.03
CA LYS A 40 -22.79 7.20 5.11
C LYS A 40 -23.22 6.68 3.73
N LEU A 41 -23.08 7.51 2.68
CA LEU A 41 -23.40 7.16 1.29
C LEU A 41 -22.19 6.65 0.49
N ASN A 42 -21.03 6.41 1.12
CA ASN A 42 -19.79 5.96 0.47
C ASN A 42 -19.26 6.86 -0.67
N VAL A 43 -19.58 8.16 -0.65
CA VAL A 43 -19.08 9.14 -1.64
C VAL A 43 -17.66 9.62 -1.31
N LEU A 44 -17.25 9.55 -0.04
CA LEU A 44 -15.92 9.92 0.44
C LEU A 44 -15.25 8.72 1.13
N ASN A 45 -14.45 7.93 0.40
CA ASN A 45 -13.61 6.88 0.98
C ASN A 45 -12.22 7.47 1.31
N ARG A 46 -11.84 7.47 2.59
CA ARG A 46 -10.72 8.29 3.12
C ARG A 46 -9.45 7.53 3.50
N GLU A 47 -9.34 6.24 3.23
CA GLU A 47 -8.17 5.45 3.63
C GLU A 47 -8.15 4.20 2.78
N ARG A 48 -7.17 4.02 1.90
CA ARG A 48 -6.88 2.69 1.33
C ARG A 48 -5.39 2.58 0.97
N VAL A 49 -4.65 1.80 1.76
CA VAL A 49 -3.77 0.78 1.16
C VAL A 49 -4.56 0.19 0.00
N TYR A 50 -4.08 0.23 -1.26
CA TYR A 50 -4.90 -0.20 -2.40
C TYR A 50 -5.46 -1.57 -2.08
N GLN A 51 -6.75 -1.58 -1.77
CA GLN A 51 -7.46 -2.74 -1.33
C GLN A 51 -8.70 -2.87 -2.19
N GLU A 52 -8.70 -3.98 -2.92
CA GLU A 52 -9.78 -4.40 -3.77
C GLU A 52 -10.45 -5.58 -3.08
N ASN A 53 -11.73 -5.39 -2.76
CA ASN A 53 -12.56 -6.40 -2.12
C ASN A 53 -13.58 -6.80 -3.17
N ASP A 54 -13.62 -8.07 -3.54
CA ASP A 54 -14.55 -8.60 -4.54
C ASP A 54 -15.22 -9.87 -4.05
N PHE A 55 -16.54 -9.92 -4.22
CA PHE A 55 -17.28 -11.16 -4.06
C PHE A 55 -17.20 -11.96 -5.35
N ASN A 56 -16.73 -13.20 -5.22
CA ASN A 56 -16.70 -14.18 -6.29
C ASN A 56 -17.65 -15.33 -5.95
N LEU A 57 -18.48 -15.69 -6.92
CA LEU A 57 -19.33 -16.88 -6.85
C LEU A 57 -18.80 -17.92 -7.83
N ASN A 58 -18.08 -18.91 -7.31
CA ASN A 58 -17.52 -20.02 -8.09
C ASN A 58 -18.09 -21.33 -7.56
N ASP A 59 -18.67 -22.15 -8.44
CA ASP A 59 -19.24 -23.45 -8.10
C ASP A 59 -20.25 -23.43 -6.95
N GLY A 60 -21.06 -22.36 -6.87
CA GLY A 60 -22.03 -22.16 -5.79
C GLY A 60 -21.41 -21.74 -4.44
N ARG A 61 -20.10 -21.55 -4.38
CA ARG A 61 -19.38 -21.06 -3.21
C ARG A 61 -19.18 -19.56 -3.29
N MET A 62 -19.76 -18.84 -2.34
CA MET A 62 -19.51 -17.42 -2.16
C MET A 62 -18.16 -17.23 -1.46
N SER A 63 -17.31 -16.39 -2.06
CA SER A 63 -16.01 -16.04 -1.52
C SER A 63 -15.78 -14.54 -1.60
N LEU A 64 -15.19 -13.96 -0.58
CA LEU A 64 -14.68 -12.59 -0.57
C LEU A 64 -13.17 -12.66 -0.77
N VAL A 65 -12.68 -12.08 -1.86
CA VAL A 65 -11.25 -11.90 -2.11
C VAL A 65 -10.90 -10.47 -1.77
N MET A 66 -10.01 -10.29 -0.79
CA MET A 66 -9.44 -9.00 -0.44
C MET A 66 -7.99 -9.00 -0.89
N SER A 67 -7.65 -8.16 -1.86
CA SER A 67 -6.28 -7.98 -2.35
C SER A 67 -5.72 -6.70 -1.79
N SER A 68 -4.48 -6.72 -1.32
CA SER A 68 -3.77 -5.58 -0.77
C SER A 68 -2.35 -5.54 -1.31
N VAL A 69 -1.89 -4.37 -1.76
CA VAL A 69 -0.53 -4.20 -2.26
C VAL A 69 0.33 -3.58 -1.16
N GLY A 70 1.34 -4.33 -0.72
CA GLY A 70 2.36 -3.88 0.21
C GLY A 70 3.75 -3.89 -0.42
N MET A 71 4.76 -3.49 0.35
CA MET A 71 6.15 -3.42 -0.15
C MET A 71 6.76 -4.78 -0.46
N PHE A 72 6.38 -5.83 0.26
CA PHE A 72 6.91 -7.17 0.00
C PHE A 72 6.14 -7.93 -1.08
N GLY A 73 5.12 -7.30 -1.67
CA GLY A 73 4.36 -7.83 -2.77
C GLY A 73 2.86 -7.70 -2.59
N ILE A 74 2.14 -8.49 -3.39
CA ILE A 74 0.69 -8.57 -3.33
C ILE A 74 0.32 -9.55 -2.23
N HIS A 75 -0.57 -9.13 -1.35
CA HIS A 75 -1.16 -9.94 -0.31
C HIS A 75 -2.63 -10.16 -0.63
N ARG A 76 -3.07 -11.41 -0.67
CA ARG A 76 -4.49 -11.74 -0.86
C ARG A 76 -5.02 -12.47 0.35
N LEU A 77 -6.24 -12.16 0.74
CA LEU A 77 -6.99 -12.87 1.74
C LEU A 77 -8.34 -13.26 1.13
N THR A 78 -8.52 -14.56 0.92
CA THR A 78 -9.78 -15.12 0.45
C THR A 78 -10.52 -15.72 1.64
N ALA A 79 -11.70 -15.19 1.94
CA ALA A 79 -12.64 -15.79 2.87
C ALA A 79 -13.72 -16.54 2.06
N SER A 80 -13.93 -17.83 2.33
CA SER A 80 -14.91 -18.65 1.63
C SER A 80 -15.87 -19.30 2.62
N CYS A 81 -17.15 -19.31 2.29
CA CYS A 81 -18.16 -20.03 3.07
C CYS A 81 -18.42 -21.41 2.47
N GLU A 82 -18.24 -22.47 3.25
CA GLU A 82 -18.56 -23.83 2.85
C GLU A 82 -19.34 -24.54 3.96
N ASN A 83 -20.58 -24.94 3.66
CA ASN A 83 -21.48 -25.63 4.62
C ASN A 83 -21.61 -24.91 5.97
N GLY A 84 -21.70 -23.57 5.94
CA GLY A 84 -21.81 -22.73 7.13
C GLY A 84 -20.51 -22.55 7.93
N THR A 85 -19.39 -23.05 7.41
CA THR A 85 -18.06 -22.87 7.98
C THR A 85 -17.25 -21.91 7.13
N LEU A 86 -16.66 -20.89 7.77
CA LEU A 86 -15.73 -19.98 7.11
C LEU A 86 -14.32 -20.55 7.11
N ALA A 87 -13.75 -20.62 5.92
CA ALA A 87 -12.35 -20.92 5.69
C ALA A 87 -11.66 -19.70 5.09
N PHE A 88 -10.42 -19.48 5.50
CA PHE A 88 -9.58 -18.41 4.98
C PHE A 88 -8.36 -18.99 4.27
N LEU A 89 -7.96 -18.34 3.19
CA LEU A 89 -6.71 -18.56 2.50
C LEU A 89 -6.00 -17.22 2.39
N SER A 90 -4.83 -17.10 3.03
CA SER A 90 -3.94 -15.97 2.85
C SER A 90 -2.83 -16.34 1.87
N GLU A 91 -2.61 -15.50 0.87
CA GLU A 91 -1.50 -15.57 -0.07
C GLU A 91 -0.60 -14.37 0.21
N THR A 92 0.61 -14.62 0.71
CA THR A 92 1.58 -13.57 1.02
C THR A 92 2.66 -13.60 -0.06
N GLY A 93 2.73 -12.56 -0.89
CA GLY A 93 3.81 -12.40 -1.85
C GLY A 93 5.16 -12.34 -1.13
N VAL A 94 6.14 -13.09 -1.65
CA VAL A 94 7.49 -13.20 -1.08
C VAL A 94 8.61 -13.06 -2.11
N SER A 95 8.30 -12.86 -3.39
CA SER A 95 9.29 -12.76 -4.47
C SER A 95 10.40 -11.75 -4.16
N GLU A 96 10.06 -10.59 -3.62
CA GLU A 96 11.03 -9.54 -3.28
C GLU A 96 11.55 -9.62 -1.86
N ALA A 97 10.78 -10.22 -0.97
CA ALA A 97 11.23 -10.58 0.37
C ALA A 97 12.49 -11.45 0.31
N ARG A 98 12.60 -12.33 -0.70
CA ARG A 98 13.81 -13.15 -0.94
C ARG A 98 15.07 -12.32 -1.21
N THR A 99 14.91 -11.23 -1.94
CA THR A 99 16.03 -10.35 -2.30
C THR A 99 16.40 -9.44 -1.14
N ALA A 100 15.42 -8.97 -0.37
CA ALA A 100 15.61 -7.95 0.67
C ALA A 100 15.95 -8.49 2.08
N LEU A 101 15.53 -9.72 2.43
CA LEU A 101 15.54 -10.18 3.83
C LEU A 101 16.77 -10.96 4.29
N THR A 102 17.76 -11.16 3.42
CA THR A 102 19.04 -11.93 3.52
C THR A 102 19.11 -13.05 2.48
N ALA A 103 20.31 -13.25 1.91
CA ALA A 103 20.60 -14.09 0.74
C ALA A 103 19.82 -15.42 0.67
N ASP A 104 19.12 -15.62 -0.45
CA ASP A 104 18.62 -16.91 -0.96
C ASP A 104 17.71 -17.75 -0.05
N MET A 105 16.92 -17.14 0.85
CA MET A 105 15.89 -17.91 1.55
C MET A 105 14.82 -18.43 0.57
N SER A 106 14.68 -19.75 0.49
CA SER A 106 13.59 -20.39 -0.24
C SER A 106 12.23 -20.11 0.42
N GLY A 107 11.14 -20.22 -0.34
CA GLY A 107 9.80 -20.01 0.21
C GLY A 107 9.40 -21.04 1.26
N GLU A 108 9.95 -22.25 1.18
CA GLU A 108 9.82 -23.27 2.22
C GLU A 108 10.45 -22.79 3.54
N GLN A 109 11.64 -22.19 3.48
CA GLN A 109 12.27 -21.60 4.67
C GLN A 109 11.44 -20.45 5.23
N ILE A 110 10.89 -19.57 4.39
CA ILE A 110 9.99 -18.49 4.83
C ILE A 110 8.75 -19.06 5.53
N ALA A 111 8.11 -20.08 4.96
CA ALA A 111 6.94 -20.72 5.57
C ALA A 111 7.26 -21.39 6.93
N SER A 112 8.49 -21.86 7.12
CA SER A 112 8.92 -22.53 8.36
C SER A 112 9.52 -21.61 9.43
N GLU A 113 10.17 -20.51 9.04
CA GLU A 113 10.86 -19.58 9.95
C GLU A 113 9.97 -18.43 10.43
N PHE A 114 8.85 -18.17 9.75
CA PHE A 114 7.92 -17.10 10.10
C PHE A 114 6.66 -17.66 10.75
N GLU A 115 6.30 -17.07 11.88
CA GLU A 115 5.06 -17.33 12.59
C GLU A 115 3.89 -16.61 11.90
N PHE A 116 2.87 -17.37 11.49
CA PHE A 116 1.64 -16.76 11.00
C PHE A 116 0.83 -16.13 12.13
N ARG A 117 0.53 -14.83 12.00
CA ARG A 117 -0.24 -14.04 12.96
C ARG A 117 -1.40 -13.35 12.26
N ILE A 118 -2.53 -13.34 12.97
CA ILE A 118 -3.69 -12.54 12.62
C ILE A 118 -3.90 -11.54 13.75
N LEU A 119 -4.22 -10.31 13.38
CA LEU A 119 -4.62 -9.27 14.32
C LEU A 119 -5.97 -8.73 13.91
N ALA A 120 -6.83 -8.47 14.88
CA ALA A 120 -8.06 -7.71 14.69
C ALA A 120 -7.92 -6.41 15.50
N GLN A 121 -8.05 -5.26 14.84
CA GLN A 121 -7.87 -3.96 15.48
C GLN A 121 -6.51 -3.81 16.21
N GLY A 122 -5.45 -4.43 15.69
CA GLY A 122 -4.11 -4.43 16.31
C GLY A 122 -3.93 -5.36 17.51
N TYR A 123 -4.94 -6.17 17.85
CA TYR A 123 -4.84 -7.20 18.89
C TYR A 123 -4.66 -8.58 18.28
N ARG A 124 -3.67 -9.32 18.78
CA ARG A 124 -3.41 -10.69 18.31
C ARG A 124 -4.62 -11.59 18.58
N THR A 125 -5.08 -12.31 17.56
CA THR A 125 -6.15 -13.30 17.72
C THR A 125 -5.60 -14.58 18.38
N PRO A 126 -6.47 -15.40 18.99
CA PRO A 126 -6.12 -16.79 19.31
C PRO A 126 -5.57 -17.52 18.08
N PRO A 127 -4.78 -18.60 18.27
CA PRO A 127 -4.28 -19.40 17.17
C PRO A 127 -5.41 -19.93 16.29
N ALA A 128 -5.18 -19.98 14.98
CA ALA A 128 -6.12 -20.60 14.06
C ALA A 128 -6.31 -22.09 14.37
N LYS A 129 -7.54 -22.59 14.21
CA LYS A 129 -7.90 -23.98 14.50
C LYS A 129 -7.25 -24.99 13.55
N HIS A 130 -7.13 -24.61 12.28
CA HIS A 130 -6.57 -25.47 11.22
C HIS A 130 -5.61 -24.68 10.34
N LEU A 131 -4.40 -24.43 10.82
CA LEU A 131 -3.37 -23.74 10.04
C LEU A 131 -2.56 -24.74 9.21
N THR A 132 -2.52 -24.54 7.90
CA THR A 132 -1.53 -25.18 7.02
C THR A 132 -0.78 -24.07 6.30
N GLN A 133 0.55 -24.07 6.43
CA GLN A 133 1.44 -23.19 5.68
C GLN A 133 2.11 -23.98 4.56
N GLY A 134 2.10 -23.41 3.36
CA GLY A 134 2.74 -23.96 2.18
C GLY A 134 3.36 -22.85 1.36
N TYR A 135 3.96 -23.23 0.25
CA TYR A 135 4.62 -22.29 -0.64
C TYR A 135 4.51 -22.79 -2.08
N GLU A 136 4.24 -21.86 -3.00
CA GLU A 136 4.20 -22.09 -4.44
C GLU A 136 4.68 -20.80 -5.14
N GLU A 137 5.62 -20.93 -6.09
CA GLU A 137 6.16 -19.83 -6.90
C GLU A 137 6.65 -18.59 -6.11
N ASP A 138 5.85 -17.54 -6.03
CA ASP A 138 6.22 -16.27 -5.40
C ASP A 138 5.38 -15.99 -4.15
N PHE A 139 4.69 -17.00 -3.62
CA PHE A 139 3.72 -16.85 -2.54
C PHE A 139 3.89 -17.91 -1.44
N VAL A 140 3.79 -17.44 -0.19
CA VAL A 140 3.53 -18.31 0.96
C VAL A 140 2.03 -18.31 1.22
N PHE A 141 1.45 -19.50 1.32
CA PHE A 141 0.03 -19.71 1.53
C PHE A 141 -0.22 -20.13 2.97
N SER A 142 -1.19 -19.51 3.61
CA SER A 142 -1.67 -19.91 4.94
C SER A 142 -3.18 -20.16 4.85
N SER A 143 -3.58 -21.43 4.89
CA SER A 143 -5.00 -21.78 5.04
C SER A 143 -5.33 -21.88 6.52
N PHE A 144 -6.42 -21.24 6.95
CA PHE A 144 -6.80 -21.20 8.36
C PHE A 144 -8.32 -21.08 8.57
N SER A 145 -8.76 -21.43 9.77
CA SER A 145 -10.11 -21.14 10.25
C SER A 145 -10.07 -20.52 11.64
N LEU A 146 -11.09 -19.73 11.94
CA LEU A 146 -11.22 -18.96 13.16
C LEU A 146 -12.34 -19.53 14.03
N ASP A 147 -12.22 -19.38 15.35
CA ASP A 147 -13.31 -19.72 16.25
C ASP A 147 -14.42 -18.67 16.23
N GLU A 148 -15.58 -19.01 16.79
CA GLU A 148 -16.75 -18.13 16.80
C GLU A 148 -16.50 -16.81 17.52
N ILE A 149 -15.66 -16.82 18.57
CA ILE A 149 -15.29 -15.61 19.33
C ILE A 149 -14.49 -14.66 18.43
N THR A 150 -13.53 -15.20 17.69
CA THR A 150 -12.67 -14.43 16.78
C THR A 150 -13.46 -13.93 15.57
N LEU A 151 -14.34 -14.76 15.01
CA LEU A 151 -15.25 -14.35 13.94
C LEU A 151 -16.20 -13.24 14.41
N SER A 152 -16.75 -13.34 15.62
CA SER A 152 -17.59 -12.29 16.20
C SER A 152 -16.81 -11.00 16.39
N ALA A 153 -15.54 -11.04 16.80
CA ALA A 153 -14.72 -9.84 16.92
C ALA A 153 -14.38 -9.23 15.56
N LEU A 154 -14.09 -10.06 14.55
CA LEU A 154 -13.84 -9.60 13.18
C LEU A 154 -15.07 -8.98 12.52
N SER A 155 -16.27 -9.48 12.82
CA SER A 155 -17.52 -8.93 12.29
C SER A 155 -17.77 -7.46 12.66
N THR A 156 -17.12 -6.97 13.73
CA THR A 156 -17.19 -5.58 14.19
C THR A 156 -15.85 -4.85 14.06
N ALA A 157 -14.81 -5.52 13.57
CA ALA A 157 -13.50 -4.93 13.39
C ALA A 157 -13.51 -4.00 12.18
N GLN A 158 -12.81 -2.88 12.31
CA GLN A 158 -12.54 -1.96 11.20
C GLN A 158 -11.29 -2.38 10.43
N THR A 159 -10.40 -3.15 11.06
CA THR A 159 -9.15 -3.57 10.45
C THR A 159 -8.77 -4.99 10.87
N MET A 160 -8.14 -5.71 9.95
CA MET A 160 -7.56 -7.02 10.19
C MET A 160 -6.18 -7.09 9.55
N ASP A 161 -5.19 -7.54 10.29
CA ASP A 161 -3.84 -7.75 9.78
C ASP A 161 -3.59 -9.24 9.63
N VAL A 162 -2.99 -9.62 8.51
CA VAL A 162 -2.55 -11.00 8.25
C VAL A 162 -1.07 -10.97 7.91
N ARG A 163 -0.25 -11.58 8.76
CA ARG A 163 1.20 -11.43 8.76
C ARG A 163 1.91 -12.75 8.96
N LEU A 164 3.08 -12.89 8.35
CA LEU A 164 4.14 -13.82 8.68
C LEU A 164 5.17 -13.02 9.47
N VAL A 165 5.49 -13.40 10.71
CA VAL A 165 6.36 -12.63 11.61
C VAL A 165 7.52 -13.48 12.08
N ARG A 166 8.74 -12.98 11.98
CA ARG A 166 9.96 -13.63 12.47
C ARG A 166 10.26 -13.19 13.90
N GLU A 167 11.09 -13.94 14.62
CA GLU A 167 11.50 -13.63 16.01
C GLU A 167 12.10 -12.23 16.19
N ASN A 168 12.73 -11.67 15.16
CA ASN A 168 13.33 -10.33 15.19
C ASN A 168 12.34 -9.19 14.90
N GLY A 169 11.03 -9.47 14.80
CA GLY A 169 9.97 -8.48 14.53
C GLY A 169 9.76 -8.18 13.03
N LEU A 170 10.60 -8.70 12.15
CA LEU A 170 10.37 -8.59 10.72
C LEU A 170 9.07 -9.29 10.34
N PHE A 171 8.23 -8.64 9.53
CA PHE A 171 7.03 -9.28 9.02
C PHE A 171 6.81 -9.11 7.51
N LEU A 172 6.07 -10.05 6.94
CA LEU A 172 5.52 -10.05 5.59
C LEU A 172 4.01 -10.16 5.69
N GLY A 173 3.25 -9.37 4.94
CA GLY A 173 1.79 -9.40 5.02
C GLY A 173 1.17 -8.04 4.85
N SER A 174 -0.14 -7.97 5.08
CA SER A 174 -0.86 -6.71 4.95
C SER A 174 -1.95 -6.52 5.99
N LYS A 175 -2.32 -5.25 6.13
CA LYS A 175 -3.48 -4.79 6.86
C LYS A 175 -4.63 -4.57 5.87
N PHE A 176 -5.76 -5.19 6.17
CA PHE A 176 -7.00 -5.08 5.45
C PHE A 176 -7.96 -4.14 6.19
N ASP A 177 -8.49 -3.15 5.49
CA ASP A 177 -9.64 -2.34 5.88
C ASP A 177 -10.93 -3.16 5.70
N LEU A 178 -11.69 -3.26 6.79
CA LEU A 178 -12.94 -4.01 6.86
C LEU A 178 -14.18 -3.10 6.98
N ARG A 179 -14.01 -1.77 6.93
CA ARG A 179 -15.10 -0.81 7.11
C ARG A 179 -16.15 -0.82 6.02
N ASP A 180 -15.84 -1.43 4.86
CA ASP A 180 -16.84 -1.63 3.81
C ASP A 180 -17.91 -2.66 4.18
N GLY A 181 -17.74 -3.37 5.30
CA GLY A 181 -18.72 -4.28 5.87
C GLY A 181 -18.81 -5.63 5.15
N ARG A 182 -18.09 -5.84 4.03
CA ARG A 182 -18.24 -7.05 3.21
C ARG A 182 -17.84 -8.33 3.95
N LEU A 183 -16.75 -8.26 4.72
CA LEU A 183 -16.35 -9.41 5.54
C LEU A 183 -17.37 -9.67 6.65
N SER A 184 -17.96 -8.62 7.24
CA SER A 184 -19.01 -8.74 8.25
C SER A 184 -20.27 -9.40 7.68
N GLU A 185 -20.70 -8.99 6.48
CA GLU A 185 -21.81 -9.57 5.73
C GLU A 185 -21.56 -11.06 5.46
N LEU A 186 -20.38 -11.41 4.92
CA LEU A 186 -19.99 -12.80 4.69
C LEU A 186 -19.99 -13.64 5.99
N ILE A 187 -19.51 -13.06 7.10
CA ILE A 187 -19.50 -13.75 8.40
C ILE A 187 -20.93 -14.06 8.85
N SER A 188 -21.80 -13.06 8.81
CA SER A 188 -23.21 -13.15 9.19
C SER A 188 -23.94 -14.19 8.34
N ASP A 189 -23.82 -14.10 7.02
CA ASP A 189 -24.55 -14.96 6.08
C ASP A 189 -24.06 -16.41 6.12
N CYS A 190 -22.76 -16.63 6.33
CA CYS A 190 -22.22 -17.97 6.37
C CYS A 190 -22.51 -18.69 7.68
N SER A 191 -22.22 -18.04 8.80
CA SER A 191 -22.14 -18.71 10.11
C SER A 191 -23.31 -18.37 11.04
N GLY A 192 -24.16 -17.42 10.66
CA GLY A 192 -25.21 -16.87 11.52
C GLY A 192 -24.65 -16.06 12.70
N ILE A 193 -23.34 -15.80 12.72
CA ILE A 193 -22.69 -15.01 13.76
C ILE A 193 -22.97 -13.53 13.50
N VAL A 194 -23.71 -12.92 14.42
CA VAL A 194 -23.94 -11.47 14.46
C VAL A 194 -23.02 -10.87 15.53
N GLY A 195 -22.32 -9.78 15.20
CA GLY A 195 -21.37 -9.15 16.11
C GLY A 195 -22.02 -8.73 17.44
N GLN A 196 -21.66 -9.43 18.53
CA GLN A 196 -22.20 -9.15 19.88
C GLN A 196 -21.14 -8.63 20.87
N HIS A 197 -19.85 -8.67 20.51
CA HIS A 197 -18.75 -8.32 21.41
C HIS A 197 -18.01 -7.04 20.99
N PRO A 198 -17.62 -6.16 21.96
CA PRO A 198 -16.66 -5.10 21.67
C PRO A 198 -15.35 -5.73 21.21
N SER A 199 -14.74 -5.15 20.18
CA SER A 199 -13.66 -5.68 19.33
C SER A 199 -12.30 -5.89 20.02
N ILE A 200 -12.27 -6.13 21.34
CA ILE A 200 -11.07 -6.43 22.09
C ILE A 200 -11.01 -7.94 22.27
N LEU A 201 -10.39 -8.62 21.30
CA LEU A 201 -9.83 -9.94 21.55
C LEU A 201 -8.83 -9.73 22.68
N GLY A 202 -9.02 -10.38 23.84
CA GLY A 202 -8.15 -10.25 25.02
C GLY A 202 -6.71 -10.72 24.81
N GLY A 203 -6.23 -10.79 23.57
CA GLY A 203 -4.85 -10.99 23.19
C GLY A 203 -3.98 -9.77 23.48
N LYS A 204 -2.67 -9.97 23.40
CA LYS A 204 -1.70 -8.89 23.60
C LYS A 204 -1.87 -7.87 22.46
N PRO A 205 -1.92 -6.56 22.76
CA PRO A 205 -1.73 -5.55 21.73
C PRO A 205 -0.35 -5.76 21.10
N ASP A 206 -0.28 -5.61 19.79
CA ASP A 206 0.97 -5.70 19.07
C ASP A 206 1.69 -4.35 19.20
N ASN A 207 2.50 -4.24 20.24
CA ASN A 207 3.23 -3.02 20.55
C ASN A 207 4.54 -3.04 19.76
N GLU A 208 4.69 -2.16 18.77
CA GLU A 208 5.97 -1.76 18.14
C GLU A 208 6.82 -2.85 17.44
N GLU A 209 6.48 -4.14 17.50
CA GLU A 209 7.30 -5.20 16.89
C GLU A 209 7.00 -5.47 15.41
N SER A 210 5.85 -5.01 14.87
CA SER A 210 5.51 -5.15 13.44
C SER A 210 5.80 -3.86 12.69
N LEU A 211 7.07 -3.74 12.37
CA LEU A 211 7.67 -2.57 11.77
C LEU A 211 7.26 -2.43 10.29
N SER A 212 6.56 -1.34 9.94
CA SER A 212 6.00 -1.13 8.58
C SER A 212 7.05 -1.36 7.48
N PRO A 213 6.63 -1.61 6.23
CA PRO A 213 7.49 -1.55 5.06
C PRO A 213 8.63 -0.52 5.08
N VAL A 214 8.29 0.73 5.43
CA VAL A 214 9.25 1.82 5.51
C VAL A 214 10.32 1.56 6.58
N TYR A 215 10.03 0.80 7.61
CA TYR A 215 11.00 0.38 8.61
C TYR A 215 12.00 -0.67 8.09
N ALA A 216 11.58 -1.66 7.30
CA ALA A 216 12.52 -2.64 6.72
C ALA A 216 13.36 -2.03 5.59
N ALA A 217 12.79 -1.14 4.77
CA ALA A 217 13.54 -0.43 3.73
C ALA A 217 14.49 0.64 4.29
N SER A 218 14.15 1.29 5.40
CA SER A 218 15.13 2.15 6.11
C SER A 218 16.24 1.36 6.81
N TYR A 219 16.03 0.08 7.13
CA TYR A 219 17.13 -0.81 7.51
C TYR A 219 18.11 -1.04 6.36
N LEU A 220 17.65 -1.16 5.11
CA LEU A 220 18.52 -1.23 3.93
C LEU A 220 19.35 0.06 3.74
N LEU A 221 18.76 1.22 4.04
CA LEU A 221 19.48 2.52 4.04
C LEU A 221 20.52 2.63 5.17
N ALA A 222 20.36 1.90 6.27
CA ALA A 222 21.29 1.92 7.41
C ALA A 222 22.54 1.04 7.19
N VAL A 223 22.55 0.16 6.19
CA VAL A 223 23.71 -0.71 5.89
C VAL A 223 24.81 0.03 5.11
N SER A 224 24.55 1.24 4.60
CA SER A 224 25.53 2.08 3.91
C SER A 224 26.23 3.06 4.86
N GLU A 225 27.25 2.54 5.55
CA GLU A 225 28.35 3.20 6.30
C GLU A 225 28.06 4.27 7.36
N ALA A 226 28.52 3.98 8.58
CA ALA A 226 28.67 4.89 9.70
C ALA A 226 29.81 5.91 9.46
N SER A 227 29.53 7.21 9.59
CA SER A 227 30.56 8.23 9.85
C SER A 227 29.97 9.52 10.48
N PRO A 228 30.79 10.31 11.20
CA PRO A 228 30.33 11.01 12.40
C PRO A 228 29.74 12.42 12.20
N LYS A 229 28.95 12.79 13.22
CA LYS A 229 28.15 14.01 13.43
C LYS A 229 28.80 15.33 13.02
N SER A 230 28.00 16.18 12.37
CA SER A 230 28.07 17.64 12.46
C SER A 230 26.74 18.21 12.97
N PRO A 231 26.73 19.36 13.67
CA PRO A 231 25.52 19.87 14.32
C PRO A 231 24.63 20.60 13.30
N VAL A 232 23.34 20.26 13.29
CA VAL A 232 22.31 20.94 12.51
C VAL A 232 22.04 22.32 13.12
N ALA A 233 22.13 23.37 12.29
CA ALA A 233 21.80 24.74 12.64
C ALA A 233 20.29 24.98 12.56
N GLN A 234 19.79 25.88 13.41
CA GLN A 234 18.36 26.18 13.59
C GLN A 234 17.84 27.14 12.52
N GLY A 235 16.73 26.74 11.89
CA GLY A 235 15.85 27.63 11.12
C GLY A 235 15.27 27.04 9.84
N ASP A 236 14.92 25.75 9.77
CA ASP A 236 14.45 25.11 8.54
C ASP A 236 13.39 24.04 8.82
N LEU A 237 12.67 23.64 7.76
CA LEU A 237 11.77 22.49 7.73
C LEU A 237 12.48 21.26 8.33
N THR A 238 11.71 20.39 8.97
CA THR A 238 12.23 19.09 9.42
C THR A 238 12.74 18.28 8.21
N LEU A 239 13.71 17.40 8.43
CA LEU A 239 14.21 16.49 7.38
C LEU A 239 13.08 15.70 6.69
N GLU A 240 12.02 15.37 7.44
CA GLU A 240 10.82 14.69 6.93
C GLU A 240 10.01 15.59 5.97
N GLU A 241 9.83 16.86 6.31
CA GLU A 241 9.15 17.84 5.45
C GLU A 241 9.95 18.13 4.16
N GLU A 242 11.28 18.18 4.24
CA GLU A 242 12.14 18.34 3.06
C GLU A 242 12.10 17.11 2.15
N ALA A 243 12.16 15.91 2.73
CA ALA A 243 12.07 14.66 1.99
C ALA A 243 10.71 14.53 1.29
N LEU A 244 9.63 14.90 1.99
CA LEU A 244 8.29 14.95 1.43
C LEU A 244 8.19 15.93 0.25
N ALA A 245 8.64 17.17 0.43
CA ALA A 245 8.61 18.17 -0.62
C ALA A 245 9.40 17.71 -1.87
N ARG A 246 10.53 17.03 -1.66
CA ARG A 246 11.33 16.44 -2.74
C ARG A 246 10.62 15.27 -3.42
N TYR A 247 9.96 14.39 -2.67
CA TYR A 247 9.16 13.29 -3.21
C TYR A 247 8.01 13.79 -4.10
N LEU A 248 7.26 14.80 -3.64
CA LEU A 248 6.17 15.37 -4.44
C LEU A 248 6.68 16.06 -5.69
N ARG A 249 7.77 16.82 -5.59
CA ARG A 249 8.42 17.45 -6.74
C ARG A 249 8.92 16.43 -7.76
N TYR A 250 9.46 15.30 -7.30
CA TYR A 250 9.85 14.21 -8.18
C TYR A 250 8.68 13.71 -9.05
N LEU A 251 7.50 13.48 -8.44
CA LEU A 251 6.32 12.99 -9.18
C LEU A 251 5.81 14.02 -10.18
N GLU A 252 5.80 15.30 -9.80
CA GLU A 252 5.44 16.40 -10.68
C GLU A 252 6.39 16.50 -11.88
N GLU A 253 7.70 16.55 -11.63
CA GLU A 253 8.72 16.65 -12.67
C GLU A 253 8.76 15.41 -13.57
N TRP A 254 8.49 14.21 -13.03
CA TRP A 254 8.40 13.00 -13.84
C TRP A 254 7.15 12.95 -14.74
N SER A 255 6.13 13.72 -14.40
CA SER A 255 4.90 13.88 -15.20
C SER A 255 5.04 14.89 -16.35
N LEU A 256 6.18 15.58 -16.46
CA LEU A 256 6.45 16.54 -17.54
C LEU A 256 6.71 15.84 -18.89
N PRO A 257 6.64 16.56 -20.02
CA PRO A 257 7.06 16.06 -21.33
C PRO A 257 8.50 15.53 -21.29
N ASN A 258 8.80 14.53 -22.13
CA ASN A 258 10.06 13.76 -22.08
C ASN A 258 11.34 14.61 -21.97
N ALA A 259 11.47 15.69 -22.73
CA ALA A 259 12.68 16.52 -22.72
C ALA A 259 12.92 17.16 -21.35
N GLU A 260 11.87 17.71 -20.73
CA GLU A 260 11.93 18.36 -19.43
C GLU A 260 12.08 17.32 -18.31
N ALA A 261 11.24 16.28 -18.35
CA ALA A 261 11.26 15.22 -17.35
C ALA A 261 12.59 14.46 -17.30
N LEU A 262 13.19 14.10 -18.44
CA LEU A 262 14.48 13.37 -18.44
C LEU A 262 15.62 14.25 -17.93
N THR A 263 15.60 15.54 -18.24
CA THR A 263 16.58 16.51 -17.70
C THR A 263 16.43 16.63 -16.19
N ALA A 264 15.19 16.73 -15.70
CA ALA A 264 14.87 16.74 -14.28
C ALA A 264 15.33 15.47 -13.56
N MET A 265 14.98 14.30 -14.08
CA MET A 265 15.31 13.01 -13.46
C MET A 265 16.81 12.82 -13.26
N GLU A 266 17.64 13.22 -14.22
CA GLU A 266 19.09 13.12 -14.09
C GLU A 266 19.64 13.85 -12.86
N ALA A 267 18.99 14.96 -12.45
CA ALA A 267 19.38 15.74 -11.28
C ALA A 267 18.90 15.14 -9.95
N PHE A 268 17.92 14.23 -9.95
CA PHE A 268 17.41 13.63 -8.72
C PHE A 268 18.29 12.49 -8.18
N TYR A 269 19.02 11.78 -9.05
CA TYR A 269 19.66 10.52 -8.67
C TYR A 269 21.12 10.66 -8.24
N PHE A 270 21.48 9.86 -7.24
CA PHE A 270 22.87 9.62 -6.84
C PHE A 270 23.63 8.86 -7.96
N PRO A 271 24.97 8.98 -8.06
CA PRO A 271 25.76 8.28 -9.09
C PRO A 271 25.56 6.75 -9.12
N GLU A 272 25.36 6.13 -7.97
CA GLU A 272 24.99 4.72 -7.81
C GLU A 272 23.79 4.63 -6.85
N LEU A 273 22.81 3.82 -7.20
CA LEU A 273 21.58 3.70 -6.42
C LEU A 273 20.99 2.29 -6.50
N TYR A 274 20.08 1.98 -5.59
CA TYR A 274 19.26 0.79 -5.64
C TYR A 274 17.95 1.06 -6.39
N PHE A 275 17.69 0.32 -7.46
CA PHE A 275 16.52 0.47 -8.32
C PHE A 275 15.87 -0.90 -8.53
N TYR A 276 14.66 -1.11 -7.99
CA TYR A 276 13.84 -2.32 -8.15
C TYR A 276 14.64 -3.64 -8.01
N GLY A 277 15.32 -3.84 -6.89
CA GLY A 277 16.04 -5.09 -6.62
C GLY A 277 17.51 -5.10 -7.06
N LYS A 278 18.00 -4.05 -7.73
CA LYS A 278 19.34 -4.04 -8.34
C LYS A 278 20.09 -2.74 -8.06
N THR A 279 21.40 -2.82 -7.92
CA THR A 279 22.25 -1.62 -7.94
C THR A 279 22.53 -1.22 -9.38
N LEU A 280 22.27 0.04 -9.73
CA LEU A 280 22.53 0.61 -11.04
C LEU A 280 23.36 1.89 -10.91
N SER A 281 24.17 2.17 -11.92
CA SER A 281 24.70 3.52 -12.13
C SER A 281 23.60 4.47 -12.61
N ARG A 282 23.79 5.78 -12.40
CA ARG A 282 22.86 6.80 -12.89
C ARG A 282 22.69 6.76 -14.41
N GLU A 283 23.74 6.44 -15.16
CA GLU A 283 23.67 6.33 -16.62
C GLU A 283 22.73 5.19 -17.05
N GLU A 284 22.91 4.00 -16.48
CA GLU A 284 22.04 2.84 -16.73
C GLU A 284 20.59 3.12 -16.35
N LEU A 285 20.35 3.78 -15.22
CA LEU A 285 19.01 4.19 -14.82
C LEU A 285 18.38 5.17 -15.82
N MET A 286 19.14 6.15 -16.30
CA MET A 286 18.62 7.14 -17.24
C MET A 286 18.28 6.53 -18.60
N ASP A 287 18.94 5.45 -19.01
CA ASP A 287 18.57 4.66 -20.19
C ASP A 287 17.23 3.92 -20.00
N GLU A 288 17.01 3.33 -18.83
CA GLU A 288 15.71 2.72 -18.46
C GLU A 288 14.59 3.76 -18.45
N LYS A 289 14.82 4.92 -17.80
CA LYS A 289 13.85 6.03 -17.74
C LYS A 289 13.53 6.56 -19.14
N ARG A 290 14.53 6.70 -20.02
CA ARG A 290 14.33 7.14 -21.41
C ARG A 290 13.48 6.14 -22.19
N THR A 291 13.81 4.85 -22.11
CA THR A 291 13.04 3.78 -22.76
C THR A 291 11.58 3.78 -22.29
N PHE A 292 11.36 3.95 -20.98
CA PHE A 292 10.01 4.06 -20.43
C PHE A 292 9.27 5.31 -20.93
N ALA A 293 9.92 6.48 -20.91
CA ALA A 293 9.35 7.74 -21.34
C ALA A 293 9.03 7.77 -22.84
N GLU A 294 9.83 7.12 -23.69
CA GLU A 294 9.54 6.95 -25.12
C GLU A 294 8.32 6.05 -25.35
N ARG A 295 8.20 4.98 -24.57
CA ARG A 295 7.03 4.09 -24.61
C ARG A 295 5.76 4.81 -24.14
N TRP A 296 5.86 5.66 -23.12
CA TRP A 296 4.76 6.38 -22.47
C TRP A 296 5.06 7.88 -22.36
N PRO A 297 4.95 8.62 -23.49
CA PRO A 297 5.37 10.01 -23.58
C PRO A 297 4.43 10.98 -22.87
N VAL A 298 3.17 10.59 -22.66
CA VAL A 298 2.24 11.30 -21.79
C VAL A 298 2.05 10.46 -20.55
N ARG A 299 2.44 10.98 -19.39
CA ARG A 299 2.34 10.28 -18.12
C ARG A 299 2.03 11.25 -17.00
N GLN A 300 1.27 10.79 -16.02
CA GLN A 300 0.91 11.57 -14.86
C GLN A 300 0.97 10.70 -13.61
N TYR A 301 1.59 11.23 -12.57
CA TYR A 301 1.73 10.58 -11.27
C TYR A 301 1.24 11.50 -10.18
N THR A 302 0.31 11.01 -9.37
CA THR A 302 -0.26 11.77 -8.25
C THR A 302 -0.20 10.92 -7.00
N ALA A 303 0.57 11.37 -6.00
CA ALA A 303 0.57 10.75 -4.69
C ALA A 303 -0.81 10.90 -4.03
N GLN A 304 -1.28 9.82 -3.43
CA GLN A 304 -2.40 9.83 -2.50
C GLN A 304 -1.87 10.33 -1.15
N PRO A 305 -2.40 11.45 -0.62
CA PRO A 305 -2.01 11.94 0.70
C PRO A 305 -2.27 10.89 1.79
N GLU A 306 -3.35 10.13 1.64
CA GLU A 306 -3.67 8.94 2.43
C GLU A 306 -2.73 7.78 2.08
N GLY A 307 -2.00 7.26 3.07
CA GLY A 307 -1.04 6.16 2.87
C GLY A 307 0.38 6.61 2.52
N MET A 308 0.68 7.89 2.73
CA MET A 308 2.05 8.38 2.71
C MET A 308 2.77 8.02 4.01
N GLU A 309 3.95 7.43 3.88
CA GLU A 309 4.82 7.04 4.97
C GLU A 309 6.17 7.73 4.80
N ILE A 310 6.66 8.37 5.87
CA ILE A 310 7.95 9.04 5.90
C ILE A 310 8.70 8.52 7.10
N ARG A 311 9.97 8.15 6.91
CA ARG A 311 10.88 7.84 8.00
C ARG A 311 12.27 8.34 7.68
N CYS A 312 12.81 9.18 8.56
CA CYS A 312 14.19 9.63 8.50
C CYS A 312 15.06 8.94 9.55
N LEU A 313 16.25 8.53 9.12
CA LEU A 313 17.38 8.14 9.95
C LEU A 313 18.52 9.15 9.72
N GLU A 314 19.60 9.05 10.50
CA GLU A 314 20.76 9.96 10.33
C GLU A 314 21.37 9.88 8.93
N SER A 315 21.29 8.73 8.24
CA SER A 315 21.85 8.53 6.90
C SER A 315 20.94 8.98 5.76
N GLY A 316 19.64 9.11 5.99
CA GLY A 316 18.69 9.40 4.91
C GLY A 316 17.22 9.29 5.31
N CYS A 317 16.35 9.65 4.39
CA CYS A 317 14.91 9.61 4.55
C CYS A 317 14.29 8.70 3.49
N LEU A 318 13.38 7.81 3.91
CA LEU A 318 12.53 7.08 3.01
C LEU A 318 11.15 7.73 3.00
N VAL A 319 10.66 8.05 1.81
CA VAL A 319 9.28 8.49 1.58
C VAL A 319 8.63 7.48 0.65
N ALA A 320 7.49 6.96 1.06
CA ALA A 320 6.68 6.09 0.23
C ALA A 320 5.23 6.57 0.21
N ALA A 321 4.54 6.39 -0.90
CA ALA A 321 3.11 6.64 -1.00
C ALA A 321 2.48 5.73 -2.04
N PHE A 322 1.16 5.60 -1.97
CA PHE A 322 0.40 5.15 -3.13
C PHE A 322 0.34 6.28 -4.15
N VAL A 323 0.60 5.95 -5.41
CA VAL A 323 0.65 6.87 -6.54
C VAL A 323 -0.36 6.40 -7.57
N ASN A 324 -1.38 7.22 -7.83
CA ASN A 324 -2.22 7.04 -9.02
C ASN A 324 -1.35 7.38 -10.23
N TRP A 325 -1.33 6.48 -11.20
CA TRP A 325 -0.59 6.71 -12.43
C TRP A 325 -1.47 6.52 -13.66
N GLU A 326 -1.26 7.38 -14.64
CA GLU A 326 -1.87 7.31 -15.95
C GLU A 326 -0.79 7.47 -17.01
N ALA A 327 -0.91 6.70 -18.08
CA ALA A 327 0.04 6.69 -19.18
C ALA A 327 -0.70 6.58 -20.52
N PHE A 328 -0.29 7.40 -21.48
CA PHE A 328 -0.83 7.42 -22.83
C PHE A 328 0.29 7.51 -23.86
N SER A 329 0.16 6.72 -24.92
CA SER A 329 1.04 6.76 -26.08
C SER A 329 0.22 7.15 -27.31
N PRO A 330 0.33 8.41 -27.77
CA PRO A 330 -0.40 8.89 -28.94
C PRO A 330 -0.05 8.08 -30.20
N GLU A 331 1.24 7.81 -30.41
CA GLU A 331 1.74 7.07 -31.58
C GLU A 331 1.14 5.65 -31.65
N ARG A 332 1.05 4.96 -30.51
CA ARG A 332 0.53 3.59 -30.44
C ARG A 332 -0.99 3.53 -30.22
N ASN A 333 -1.63 4.66 -29.96
CA ASN A 333 -3.01 4.77 -29.49
C ASN A 333 -3.31 3.78 -28.35
N LYS A 334 -2.47 3.78 -27.31
CA LYS A 334 -2.61 2.92 -26.13
C LYS A 334 -2.66 3.77 -24.87
N SER A 335 -3.50 3.37 -23.93
CA SER A 335 -3.53 3.89 -22.57
C SER A 335 -3.31 2.76 -21.55
N ALA A 336 -2.81 3.13 -20.39
CA ALA A 336 -2.76 2.31 -19.20
C ALA A 336 -2.91 3.23 -17.98
N SER A 337 -3.58 2.74 -16.95
CA SER A 337 -3.66 3.45 -15.68
C SER A 337 -3.67 2.43 -14.54
N GLY A 338 -3.44 2.93 -13.34
CA GLY A 338 -3.34 2.07 -12.19
C GLY A 338 -3.02 2.83 -10.91
N VAL A 339 -2.73 2.05 -9.89
CA VAL A 339 -2.17 2.53 -8.63
C VAL A 339 -0.84 1.83 -8.42
N ALA A 340 0.14 2.54 -7.89
CA ALA A 340 1.41 1.95 -7.49
C ALA A 340 1.72 2.28 -6.03
N TRP A 341 2.19 1.33 -5.24
CA TRP A 341 3.03 1.68 -4.10
C TRP A 341 4.37 2.14 -4.66
N TYR A 342 4.87 3.30 -4.25
CA TYR A 342 6.09 3.88 -4.80
C TYR A 342 6.91 4.50 -3.68
N GLY A 343 8.20 4.17 -3.62
CA GLY A 343 9.09 4.56 -2.54
C GLY A 343 10.39 5.16 -3.08
N LEU A 344 10.81 6.27 -2.49
CA LEU A 344 12.09 6.92 -2.75
C LEU A 344 12.88 7.08 -1.45
N GLY A 345 14.09 6.55 -1.43
CA GLY A 345 15.09 6.81 -0.38
C GLY A 345 16.00 7.96 -0.80
N PHE A 346 16.15 8.95 0.08
CA PHE A 346 16.96 10.14 -0.11
C PHE A 346 18.16 10.13 0.84
N ASP A 347 19.35 10.42 0.34
CA ASP A 347 20.55 10.63 1.17
C ASP A 347 20.40 11.92 1.99
N ALA A 348 20.70 11.88 3.29
CA ALA A 348 20.47 13.01 4.20
C ALA A 348 21.34 14.24 3.90
N ARG A 349 22.50 14.07 3.23
CA ARG A 349 23.46 15.17 2.99
C ARG A 349 23.20 15.87 1.67
N THR A 350 22.96 15.10 0.63
CA THR A 350 22.80 15.57 -0.75
C THR A 350 21.34 15.72 -1.13
N GLY A 351 20.46 14.96 -0.47
CA GLY A 351 19.06 14.89 -0.82
C GLY A 351 18.78 14.12 -2.11
N LEU A 352 19.79 13.50 -2.72
CA LEU A 352 19.64 12.72 -3.94
C LEU A 352 19.00 11.36 -3.63
N ILE A 353 18.31 10.82 -4.62
CA ILE A 353 17.68 9.50 -4.55
C ILE A 353 18.76 8.44 -4.62
N VAL A 354 18.83 7.63 -3.56
CA VAL A 354 19.71 6.47 -3.40
C VAL A 354 18.94 5.15 -3.48
N LEU A 355 17.61 5.20 -3.39
CA LEU A 355 16.72 4.06 -3.54
C LEU A 355 15.45 4.48 -4.29
N GLU A 356 15.07 3.72 -5.32
CA GLU A 356 13.75 3.78 -5.92
C GLU A 356 13.18 2.37 -6.00
N ASP A 357 11.95 2.22 -5.51
CA ASP A 357 11.23 0.96 -5.56
C ASP A 357 9.74 1.20 -5.75
N GLY A 358 9.03 0.18 -6.20
CA GLY A 358 7.60 0.29 -6.38
C GLY A 358 6.91 -0.97 -6.88
N LYS A 359 5.59 -0.99 -6.75
CA LYS A 359 4.72 -2.03 -7.29
C LYS A 359 3.46 -1.42 -7.85
N SER A 360 3.20 -1.67 -9.12
CA SER A 360 2.01 -1.18 -9.80
C SER A 360 0.98 -2.28 -10.00
N GLN A 361 -0.27 -1.93 -9.75
CA GLN A 361 -1.44 -2.67 -10.20
C GLN A 361 -2.13 -1.87 -11.31
N LYS A 362 -2.29 -2.51 -12.46
CA LYS A 362 -3.01 -1.94 -13.58
C LYS A 362 -4.53 -2.05 -13.34
N ARG A 363 -5.28 -1.00 -13.66
CA ARG A 363 -6.75 -1.00 -13.70
C ARG A 363 -7.28 -1.53 -15.03
#